data_AF-A0A5F2GXG2-F1
#
_entry.id   AF-A0A5F2GXG2-F1
#
_cell.length_a   1.000
_cell.length_b   1.000
_cell.length_c   1.000
_cell.angle_alpha   90.00
_cell.angle_beta   90.00
_cell.angle_gamma   90.00
#
_symmetry.space_group_name_H-M   'P 1'
#
loop_
_entity.id
_entity.type
_entity.pdbx_description
1 polymer ?
#
loop_
_entity_poly.entity_id
_entity_poly.type
_entity_poly.pdbx_seq_one_letter_code
_entity_poly.pdbx_strand_id
1 'polypeptide(L)'
;MSWSRRLSAFLYAGGTASGIKSFFEMSLDDDLEMTKRHVEIGERTLMRQHDIIAEMQRKGLSSDDALRFLHLLEDIQSLHREHLSRLLRQASDKPT
;
A
#
# COMPACT_ATOMS: atom_id res chain seq x y z
N MET A 1 18.53 -13.00 -2.39
CA MET A 1 17.91 -12.42 -1.18
C MET A 1 16.54 -11.86 -1.56
N SER A 2 15.47 -12.26 -0.87
CA SER A 2 14.10 -11.92 -1.25
C SER A 2 13.71 -10.49 -0.84
N TRP A 3 13.18 -9.74 -1.79
CA TRP A 3 12.81 -8.32 -1.72
C TRP A 3 11.74 -8.01 -0.66
N SER A 4 11.02 -9.02 -0.18
CA SER A 4 9.99 -8.90 0.86
C SER A 4 10.52 -8.41 2.21
N ARG A 5 11.82 -8.54 2.50
CA ARG A 5 12.41 -8.12 3.78
C ARG A 5 12.79 -6.63 3.85
N ARG A 6 12.92 -5.93 2.71
CA ARG A 6 13.34 -4.52 2.69
C ARG A 6 12.19 -3.56 3.03
N LEU A 7 10.94 -3.92 2.70
CA LEU A 7 9.75 -3.14 3.05
C LEU A 7 9.41 -3.21 4.55
N SER A 8 9.59 -4.37 5.19
CA SER A 8 9.33 -4.53 6.63
C SER A 8 10.29 -3.72 7.51
N ALA A 9 11.51 -3.45 7.05
CA ALA A 9 12.49 -2.67 7.81
C ALA A 9 12.20 -1.16 7.76
N PHE A 10 11.57 -0.66 6.70
CA PHE A 10 11.38 0.79 6.50
C PHE A 10 10.23 1.36 7.36
N LEU A 11 9.23 0.54 7.69
CA LEU A 11 8.12 0.94 8.57
C LEU A 11 8.43 0.78 10.07
N TYR A 12 9.54 0.13 10.46
CA TYR A 12 9.84 -0.17 11.88
C TYR A 12 11.14 0.46 12.44
N ALA A 13 12.06 0.95 11.61
CA ALA A 13 13.42 1.27 12.07
C ALA A 13 13.88 2.73 11.87
N GLY A 14 13.00 3.72 12.12
CA GLY A 14 13.40 5.13 12.31
C GLY A 14 14.36 5.67 11.24
N GLY A 15 13.81 6.11 10.10
CA GLY A 15 14.57 6.47 8.90
C GLY A 15 15.81 7.33 9.14
N THR A 16 16.97 6.81 8.76
CA THR A 16 18.17 7.64 8.56
C THR A 16 18.22 8.15 7.13
N ALA A 17 18.71 9.37 6.95
CA ALA A 17 18.74 10.11 5.68
C ALA A 17 19.48 9.40 4.53
N SER A 18 20.26 8.36 4.82
CA SER A 18 20.95 7.54 3.80
C SER A 18 19.98 6.61 3.03
N GLY A 19 18.88 6.17 3.66
CA GLY A 19 17.85 5.35 3.02
C GLY A 19 16.91 6.11 2.09
N ILE A 20 16.83 7.44 2.23
CA ILE A 20 15.98 8.31 1.41
C ILE A 20 16.56 8.47 0.00
N LYS A 21 17.90 8.44 -0.14
CA LYS A 21 18.58 8.61 -1.44
C LYS A 21 18.29 7.49 -2.45
N SER A 22 17.97 6.27 -2.00
CA SER A 22 17.72 5.14 -2.90
C SER A 22 16.31 5.11 -3.51
N PHE A 23 15.38 5.95 -3.04
CA PHE A 23 14.04 6.08 -3.61
C PHE A 23 13.97 7.05 -4.81
N PHE A 24 14.98 7.91 -4.99
CA PHE A 24 14.95 8.98 -6.00
C PHE A 24 15.52 8.58 -7.38
N GLU A 25 15.98 7.35 -7.57
CA GLU A 25 16.52 6.83 -8.85
C GLU A 25 15.82 5.56 -9.32
N MET A 26 14.53 5.39 -9.03
CA MET A 26 13.74 4.31 -9.61
C MET A 26 13.24 4.70 -10.99
N SER A 27 13.27 3.77 -11.94
CA SER A 27 12.69 4.01 -13.25
C SER A 27 11.16 4.08 -13.13
N LEU A 28 10.52 4.79 -14.05
CA LEU A 28 9.06 4.88 -14.11
C LEU A 28 8.41 3.48 -14.19
N ASP A 29 9.07 2.52 -14.84
CA ASP A 29 8.59 1.15 -14.99
C ASP A 29 8.66 0.39 -13.66
N ASP A 30 9.75 0.56 -12.89
CA ASP A 30 9.87 -0.05 -11.57
C ASP A 30 8.82 0.51 -10.60
N ASP A 31 8.62 1.83 -10.61
CA ASP A 31 7.61 2.50 -9.77
C ASP A 31 6.19 2.06 -10.13
N LEU A 32 5.91 1.88 -11.42
CA LEU A 32 4.64 1.34 -11.89
C LEU A 32 4.42 -0.09 -11.41
N GLU A 33 5.41 -0.98 -11.56
CA GLU A 33 5.30 -2.37 -11.12
C GLU A 33 5.05 -2.44 -9.61
N MET A 34 5.84 -1.70 -8.83
CA MET A 34 5.69 -1.67 -7.38
C MET A 34 4.34 -1.11 -6.95
N THR A 35 3.87 -0.03 -7.56
CA THR A 35 2.61 0.61 -7.16
C THR A 35 1.42 -0.28 -7.52
N LYS A 36 1.43 -0.95 -8.69
CA LYS A 36 0.42 -1.96 -9.06
C LYS A 36 0.35 -3.05 -8.00
N ARG A 37 1.49 -3.59 -7.59
CA ARG A 37 1.55 -4.64 -6.57
C ARG A 37 1.01 -4.16 -5.22
N HIS A 38 1.30 -2.94 -4.79
CA HIS A 38 0.76 -2.38 -3.55
C HIS A 38 -0.76 -2.23 -3.62
N VAL A 39 -1.30 -1.77 -4.75
CA VAL A 39 -2.75 -1.69 -4.96
C VAL A 39 -3.38 -3.08 -4.84
N GLU A 40 -2.85 -4.10 -5.52
CA GLU A 40 -3.40 -5.47 -5.45
C GLU A 40 -3.35 -6.08 -4.04
N ILE A 41 -2.24 -5.86 -3.32
CA ILE A 41 -2.10 -6.33 -1.93
C ILE A 41 -3.11 -5.63 -1.03
N GLY A 42 -3.28 -4.32 -1.19
CA GLY A 42 -4.23 -3.54 -0.41
C GLY A 42 -5.67 -3.97 -0.66
N GLU A 43 -6.07 -4.23 -1.90
CA GLU A 43 -7.42 -4.74 -2.23
C GLU A 43 -7.73 -6.07 -1.55
N ARG A 44 -6.80 -7.03 -1.62
CA ARG A 44 -6.94 -8.31 -0.92
C ARG A 44 -7.02 -8.14 0.60
N THR A 45 -6.28 -7.16 1.13
CA THR A 45 -6.25 -6.88 2.57
C THR A 45 -7.57 -6.26 3.04
N LEU A 46 -8.09 -5.27 2.31
CA LEU A 46 -9.38 -4.64 2.61
C LEU A 46 -10.52 -5.66 2.59
N MET A 47 -10.59 -6.49 1.54
CA MET A 47 -11.59 -7.56 1.46
C MET A 47 -11.55 -8.46 2.70
N ARG A 48 -10.36 -8.90 3.10
CA ARG A 48 -10.19 -9.74 4.29
C ARG A 48 -10.58 -9.02 5.59
N GLN A 49 -10.28 -7.73 5.73
CA GLN A 49 -10.66 -6.97 6.93
C GLN A 49 -12.17 -6.77 7.02
N HIS A 50 -12.86 -6.51 5.91
CA HIS A 50 -14.32 -6.48 5.87
C HIS A 50 -14.91 -7.84 6.32
N ASP A 51 -14.38 -8.95 5.82
CA ASP A 51 -14.85 -10.29 6.21
C ASP A 51 -14.67 -10.56 7.72
N ILE A 52 -13.53 -10.17 8.28
CA ILE A 52 -13.23 -10.30 9.71
C ILE A 52 -14.21 -9.47 10.53
N ILE A 53 -14.42 -8.21 10.17
CA ILE A 53 -15.34 -7.30 10.88
C ILE A 53 -16.77 -7.84 10.82
N ALA A 54 -17.22 -8.31 9.66
CA ALA A 54 -18.54 -8.90 9.51
C ALA A 54 -18.72 -10.14 10.41
N GLU A 55 -17.69 -10.98 10.53
CA GLU A 55 -17.70 -12.13 11.44
C GLU A 55 -17.71 -11.74 12.92
N MET A 56 -16.95 -10.70 13.30
CA MET A 56 -16.98 -10.17 14.67
C MET A 56 -18.37 -9.67 15.04
N GLN A 57 -19.00 -8.91 14.15
CA GLN A 57 -20.36 -8.39 14.34
C GLN A 57 -21.40 -9.51 14.46
N ARG A 58 -21.31 -10.55 13.61
CA ARG A 58 -22.19 -11.73 13.71
C ARG A 58 -22.05 -12.45 15.06
N LYS A 59 -20.86 -12.46 15.64
CA LYS A 59 -20.57 -13.07 16.95
C LYS A 59 -20.88 -12.16 18.13
N GLY A 60 -21.35 -10.93 17.91
CA GLY A 60 -21.58 -9.95 18.96
C GLY A 60 -20.30 -9.46 19.64
N LEU A 61 -19.15 -9.58 18.96
CA LEU A 61 -17.87 -9.05 19.45
C LEU A 61 -17.76 -7.57 19.10
N SER A 62 -17.12 -6.77 19.97
CA SER A 62 -16.82 -5.37 19.64
C SER A 62 -15.89 -5.30 18.43
N SER A 63 -16.26 -4.49 17.43
CA SER A 63 -15.50 -4.26 16.21
C SER A 63 -15.00 -2.82 16.06
N ASP A 64 -15.10 -2.00 17.11
CA ASP A 64 -14.86 -0.55 17.02
C ASP A 64 -13.42 -0.23 16.59
N ASP A 65 -12.45 -0.91 17.19
CA ASP A 65 -11.03 -0.74 16.87
C ASP A 65 -10.69 -1.28 15.48
N ALA A 66 -11.30 -2.40 15.10
CA ALA A 66 -11.13 -3.00 13.78
C ALA A 66 -11.68 -2.09 12.69
N LEU A 67 -12.83 -1.44 12.92
CA LEU A 67 -13.41 -0.44 12.02
C LEU A 67 -12.51 0.79 11.87
N ARG A 68 -11.96 1.31 12.98
CA ARG A 68 -11.01 2.44 12.90
C ARG A 68 -9.76 2.07 12.13
N PHE A 69 -9.24 0.86 12.30
CA PHE A 69 -8.09 0.38 11.54
C PHE A 69 -8.42 0.16 10.06
N LEU A 70 -9.61 -0.37 9.75
CA LEU A 70 -10.08 -0.53 8.38
C LEU A 70 -10.11 0.82 7.64
N HIS A 71 -10.66 1.87 8.25
CA HIS A 71 -10.67 3.20 7.63
C HIS A 71 -9.25 3.71 7.30
N LEU A 72 -8.28 3.50 8.19
CA LEU A 72 -6.88 3.86 7.91
C LEU A 72 -6.32 3.09 6.71
N LEU A 73 -6.65 1.81 6.57
CA LEU A 73 -6.24 1.00 5.42
C LEU A 73 -6.91 1.48 4.13
N GLU A 74 -8.17 1.88 4.18
CA GLU A 74 -8.91 2.43 3.04
C GLU A 74 -8.30 3.76 2.56
N ASP A 75 -7.94 4.64 3.49
CA ASP A 75 -7.24 5.91 3.20
C ASP A 75 -5.90 5.65 2.50
N ILE A 76 -5.07 4.76 3.06
CA ILE A 76 -3.77 4.38 2.47
C ILE A 76 -3.97 3.77 1.07
N GLN A 77 -4.99 2.93 0.90
CA GLN A 77 -5.28 2.33 -0.39
C GLN A 77 -5.73 3.37 -1.43
N SER A 78 -6.47 4.40 -1.01
CA SER A 78 -6.81 5.52 -1.89
C SER A 78 -5.56 6.22 -2.40
N LEU A 79 -4.60 6.52 -1.50
CA LEU A 79 -3.33 7.15 -1.87
C LEU A 79 -2.52 6.30 -2.85
N HIS A 80 -2.49 4.97 -2.69
CA HIS A 80 -1.84 4.07 -3.66
C HIS A 80 -2.50 4.11 -5.03
N ARG A 81 -3.85 4.10 -5.10
CA ARG A 81 -4.58 4.19 -6.38
C ARG A 81 -4.37 5.52 -7.07
N GLU A 82 -4.38 6.62 -6.33
CA GLU A 82 -4.07 7.95 -6.86
C GLU A 82 -2.64 8.01 -7.38
N HIS A 83 -1.68 7.44 -6.66
CA HIS A 83 -0.29 7.37 -7.10
C HIS A 83 -0.15 6.57 -8.40
N LEU A 84 -0.79 5.40 -8.48
CA LEU A 84 -0.81 4.59 -9.69
C LEU A 84 -1.40 5.38 -10.87
N SER A 85 -2.51 6.09 -10.66
CA SER A 85 -3.11 6.93 -11.69
C SER A 85 -2.16 8.02 -12.17
N ARG A 86 -1.33 8.61 -11.30
CA ARG A 86 -0.33 9.62 -11.70
C ARG A 86 0.78 8.98 -12.54
N LEU A 87 1.31 7.85 -12.10
CA LEU A 87 2.38 7.14 -12.83
C LEU A 87 1.92 6.68 -14.23
N LEU A 88 0.68 6.19 -14.35
CA LEU A 88 0.12 5.79 -15.64
C LEU A 88 0.00 6.96 -16.62
N ARG A 89 -0.36 8.16 -16.14
CA ARG A 89 -0.37 9.37 -16.98
C ARG A 89 1.04 9.78 -17.41
N GLN A 90 1.99 9.74 -16.49
CA GLN A 90 3.39 10.04 -16.82
C GLN A 90 3.95 9.07 -17.86
N ALA A 91 3.56 7.80 -17.81
CA ALA A 91 3.98 6.80 -18.79
C ALA A 91 3.31 6.99 -20.17
N SER A 92 2.06 7.46 -20.22
CA SER A 92 1.39 7.78 -21.48
C SER A 92 1.92 9.04 -22.15
N ASP A 93 2.43 9.99 -21.36
CA ASP A 93 2.90 11.30 -21.85
C ASP A 93 4.37 11.26 -22.32
N LYS A 94 5.09 10.16 -22.08
CA LYS A 94 6.48 9.99 -22.53
C LYS A 94 6.48 9.64 -24.04
N PRO A 95 7.07 10.47 -24.93
CA PRO A 95 7.17 10.13 -26.34
C PRO A 95 8.02 8.88 -26.52
N THR A 96 7.52 7.91 -27.27
CA THR A 96 8.25 6.70 -27.72
C THR A 96 9.42 7.04 -28.61
#